data_AF-A0AAP1EEF3-F1
#
_entry.id   AF-A0AAP1EEF3-F1
#
_cell.length_a   1.000
_cell.length_b   1.000
_cell.length_c   1.000
_cell.angle_alpha   90.00
_cell.angle_beta   90.00
_cell.angle_gamma   90.00
#
_symmetry.space_group_name_H-M   'P 1'
#
loop_
_entity.id
_entity.type
_entity.pdbx_description
1 polymer ?
#
loop_
_entity_poly.entity_id
_entity_poly.type
_entity_poly.pdbx_seq_one_letter_code
_entity_poly.pdbx_strand_id
1 'polypeptide(L)'
;MNIGWLEEPLPFDQPQDYAMLRSRLSVPVAGGENRKSPAQFVPLLSQRCLDIIQPDVMHVNGIDEFRDCLQIARYFGVRASAHAYDGSLSRLYALFAQACLPPWSKMKNDHIEPIEWDVMENPFTDLVSLQPSKGMAHIPKGKGIGTEINMEIVNRYKWDGSAY
;
A
#
# COMPACT_ATOMS: atom_id res chain seq x y z
N MET A 1 -6.71 -22.93 8.49
CA MET A 1 -7.22 -21.73 7.80
C MET A 1 -6.11 -21.22 6.88
N ASN A 2 -6.44 -20.77 5.66
CA ASN A 2 -5.46 -20.22 4.72
C ASN A 2 -5.49 -18.69 4.83
N ILE A 3 -4.80 -18.14 5.84
CA ILE A 3 -4.74 -16.69 6.11
C ILE A 3 -3.53 -16.11 5.39
N GLY A 4 -3.71 -15.06 4.58
CA GLY A 4 -2.64 -14.43 3.81
C GLY A 4 -1.61 -13.71 4.70
N TRP A 5 -2.09 -12.92 5.65
CA TRP A 5 -1.31 -12.29 6.71
C TRP A 5 -2.21 -11.86 7.88
N LEU A 6 -1.57 -11.49 8.99
CA LEU A 6 -2.15 -10.81 10.13
C LEU A 6 -1.62 -9.36 10.14
N GLU A 7 -2.53 -8.41 10.03
CA GLU A 7 -2.23 -6.99 9.86
C GLU A 7 -2.25 -6.23 11.18
N GLU A 8 -1.23 -5.41 11.39
CA GLU A 8 -1.01 -4.53 12.57
C GLU A 8 -1.58 -5.08 13.91
N PRO A 9 -1.26 -6.33 14.33
CA PRO A 9 -1.93 -6.98 15.48
C PRO A 9 -1.58 -6.39 16.85
N LEU A 10 -0.63 -5.47 16.90
CA LEU A 10 -0.11 -4.83 18.11
C LEU A 10 0.10 -3.33 17.84
N PRO A 11 0.12 -2.49 18.89
CA PRO A 11 0.63 -1.13 18.78
C PRO A 11 2.03 -1.08 18.15
N PHE A 12 2.21 -0.20 17.16
CA PHE A 12 3.43 -0.14 16.33
C PHE A 12 4.59 0.67 16.96
N ASP A 13 4.41 1.16 18.18
CA ASP A 13 5.39 1.87 18.99
C ASP A 13 6.46 0.93 19.57
N GLN A 14 6.20 -0.38 19.61
CA GLN A 14 7.13 -1.40 20.12
C GLN A 14 7.50 -2.46 19.07
N PRO A 15 8.48 -2.19 18.17
CA PRO A 15 8.91 -3.15 17.14
C PRO A 15 9.37 -4.52 17.66
N GLN A 16 9.92 -4.56 18.88
CA GLN A 16 10.39 -5.79 19.52
C GLN A 16 9.24 -6.79 19.73
N ASP A 17 8.04 -6.29 20.05
CA ASP A 17 6.86 -7.13 20.27
C ASP A 17 6.38 -7.75 18.96
N TYR A 18 6.47 -7.02 17.86
CA TYR A 18 6.25 -7.57 16.52
C TYR A 18 7.23 -8.68 16.18
N ALA A 19 8.53 -8.50 16.45
CA ALA A 19 9.53 -9.54 16.21
C ALA A 19 9.27 -10.79 17.08
N MET A 20 8.91 -10.60 18.34
CA MET A 20 8.52 -11.70 19.25
C MET A 20 7.26 -12.42 18.75
N LEU A 21 6.20 -11.69 18.41
CA LEU A 21 4.94 -12.25 17.91
C LEU A 21 5.19 -13.04 16.63
N ARG A 22 5.84 -12.42 15.64
CA ARG A 22 6.18 -13.05 14.37
C ARG A 22 6.98 -14.34 14.55
N SER A 23 7.90 -14.40 15.52
CA SER A 23 8.68 -15.61 15.81
C SER A 23 7.84 -16.80 16.33
N ARG A 24 6.61 -16.54 16.80
CA ARG A 24 5.70 -17.54 17.39
C ARG A 24 4.50 -17.85 16.50
N LEU A 25 4.30 -17.11 15.41
CA LEU A 25 3.19 -17.30 14.50
C LEU A 25 3.61 -18.10 13.26
N SER A 26 2.69 -18.93 12.76
CA SER A 26 2.79 -19.54 11.44
C SER A 26 2.15 -18.68 10.34
N VAL A 27 1.42 -17.63 10.72
CA VAL A 27 0.77 -16.68 9.81
C VAL A 27 1.72 -15.49 9.61
N PRO A 28 1.94 -15.02 8.37
CA PRO A 28 2.79 -13.86 8.13
C PRO A 28 2.28 -12.60 8.82
N VAL A 29 3.17 -11.76 9.33
CA VAL A 29 2.81 -10.47 9.94
C VAL A 29 3.02 -9.33 8.95
N ALA A 30 2.02 -8.47 8.79
CA ALA A 30 2.06 -7.30 7.91
C ALA A 30 1.85 -5.99 8.70
N GLY A 31 2.36 -4.88 8.17
CA GLY A 31 2.02 -3.55 8.68
C GLY A 31 2.92 -2.44 8.18
N GLY A 32 2.76 -1.26 8.77
CA GLY A 32 3.55 -0.08 8.48
C GLY A 32 2.87 0.95 7.58
N GLU A 33 1.54 0.93 7.46
CA GLU A 33 0.76 1.94 6.72
C GLU A 33 1.04 3.35 7.22
N ASN A 34 1.27 3.50 8.53
CA ASN A 34 1.50 4.78 9.17
C ASN A 34 2.95 5.27 9.13
N ARG A 35 3.86 4.52 8.46
CA ARG A 35 5.25 4.94 8.29
C ARG A 35 5.33 6.08 7.28
N LYS A 36 6.05 7.14 7.64
CA LYS A 36 6.10 8.40 6.89
C LYS A 36 7.34 8.55 6.00
N SER A 37 8.24 7.57 6.01
CA SER A 37 9.40 7.55 5.09
C SER A 37 9.99 6.15 4.94
N PRO A 38 10.75 5.87 3.86
CA PRO A 38 11.45 4.60 3.63
C PRO A 38 12.38 4.22 4.79
N ALA A 39 13.05 5.22 5.37
CA ALA A 39 13.98 5.02 6.49
C ALA A 39 13.30 4.41 7.72
N GLN A 40 12.01 4.67 7.94
CA GLN A 40 11.28 4.12 9.08
C GLN A 40 11.00 2.61 8.94
N PHE A 41 11.09 2.05 7.73
CA PHE A 41 11.00 0.60 7.52
C PHE A 41 12.30 -0.15 7.84
N VAL A 42 13.46 0.49 7.66
CA VAL A 42 14.77 -0.13 7.86
C VAL A 42 14.92 -0.82 9.22
N PRO A 43 14.60 -0.19 10.38
CA PRO A 43 14.72 -0.88 11.67
C PRO A 43 13.74 -2.04 11.82
N LEU A 44 12.51 -1.91 11.31
CA LEU A 44 11.49 -2.97 11.34
C LEU A 44 11.97 -4.21 10.56
N LEU A 45 12.58 -3.98 9.40
CA LEU A 45 13.07 -5.07 8.56
C LEU A 45 14.36 -5.69 9.08
N SER A 46 15.28 -4.87 9.58
CA SER A 46 16.55 -5.33 10.17
C SER A 46 16.33 -6.18 11.41
N GLN A 47 15.32 -5.85 12.21
CA GLN A 47 14.91 -6.61 13.40
C GLN A 47 13.91 -7.74 13.08
N ARG A 48 13.58 -7.94 11.79
CA ARG A 48 12.65 -8.96 11.31
C ARG A 48 11.27 -8.89 11.99
N CYS A 49 10.75 -7.69 12.19
CA CYS A 49 9.44 -7.42 12.79
C CYS A 49 8.27 -7.82 11.86
N LEU A 50 8.46 -7.71 10.54
CA LEU A 50 7.41 -7.90 9.54
C LEU A 50 7.83 -8.88 8.44
N ASP A 51 6.86 -9.63 7.91
CA ASP A 51 7.00 -10.44 6.69
C ASP A 51 6.57 -9.67 5.43
N ILE A 52 5.68 -8.69 5.61
CA ILE A 52 5.11 -7.84 4.56
C ILE A 52 5.11 -6.40 5.07
N ILE A 53 5.68 -5.46 4.33
CA ILE A 53 5.47 -4.04 4.61
C ILE A 53 4.26 -3.51 3.86
N GLN A 54 3.59 -2.52 4.44
CA GLN A 54 2.42 -1.91 3.84
C GLN A 54 2.59 -0.40 3.71
N PRO A 55 3.55 0.10 2.92
CA PRO A 55 3.67 1.54 2.72
C PRO A 55 2.39 2.08 2.10
N ASP A 56 2.07 3.32 2.42
CA ASP A 56 0.99 4.08 1.82
C ASP A 56 1.58 5.31 1.09
N VAL A 57 1.14 5.54 -0.15
CA VAL A 57 1.69 6.60 -1.03
C VAL A 57 1.31 8.02 -0.58
N MET A 58 0.18 8.16 0.13
CA MET A 58 -0.30 9.41 0.72
C MET A 58 0.35 9.68 2.08
N HIS A 59 0.83 8.65 2.78
CA HIS A 59 1.48 8.80 4.08
C HIS A 59 2.99 9.06 4.00
N VAL A 60 3.68 8.49 3.02
CA VAL A 60 5.08 8.84 2.73
C VAL A 60 5.14 10.11 1.87
N ASN A 61 6.33 10.66 1.64
CA ASN A 61 6.46 11.92 0.89
C ASN A 61 6.35 11.73 -0.64
N GLY A 62 5.24 11.16 -1.10
CA GLY A 62 4.89 11.00 -2.52
C GLY A 62 5.45 9.74 -3.19
N ILE A 63 5.26 9.69 -4.51
CA ILE A 63 5.46 8.47 -5.31
C ILE A 63 6.91 7.96 -5.33
N ASP A 64 7.89 8.87 -5.30
CA ASP A 64 9.30 8.48 -5.33
C ASP A 64 9.72 7.80 -4.02
N GLU A 65 9.38 8.39 -2.86
CA GLU A 65 9.64 7.73 -1.58
C GLU A 65 8.83 6.43 -1.43
N PHE A 66 7.59 6.40 -1.92
CA PHE A 66 6.82 5.17 -1.94
C PHE A 66 7.53 4.06 -2.75
N ARG A 67 8.08 4.39 -3.93
CA ARG A 67 8.88 3.46 -4.73
C ARG A 67 10.13 3.01 -3.96
N ASP A 68 10.77 3.89 -3.21
CA ASP A 68 11.93 3.54 -2.38
C ASP A 68 11.54 2.55 -1.26
N CYS A 69 10.36 2.69 -0.64
CA CYS A 69 9.84 1.68 0.30
C CYS A 69 9.73 0.30 -0.37
N LEU A 70 9.18 0.23 -1.59
CA LEU A 70 9.07 -1.02 -2.35
C LEU A 70 10.45 -1.61 -2.69
N GLN A 71 11.44 -0.77 -3.02
CA GLN A 71 12.81 -1.23 -3.26
C GLN A 71 13.49 -1.74 -1.99
N ILE A 72 13.31 -1.05 -0.86
CA ILE A 72 13.82 -1.50 0.44
C ILE A 72 13.26 -2.89 0.78
N ALA A 73 11.97 -3.12 0.58
CA ALA A 73 11.38 -4.44 0.78
C ALA A 73 12.08 -5.53 -0.05
N ARG A 74 12.36 -5.24 -1.32
CA ARG A 74 13.09 -6.14 -2.23
C ARG A 74 14.50 -6.44 -1.74
N TYR A 75 15.24 -5.42 -1.31
CA TYR A 75 16.62 -5.59 -0.80
C TYR A 75 16.69 -6.38 0.51
N PHE A 76 15.71 -6.20 1.40
CA PHE A 76 15.58 -7.02 2.61
C PHE A 76 14.97 -8.40 2.35
N GLY A 77 14.49 -8.64 1.13
CA GLY A 77 13.82 -9.88 0.77
C GLY A 77 12.52 -10.09 1.58
N VAL A 78 11.73 -9.04 1.76
CA VAL A 78 10.37 -9.14 2.32
C VAL A 78 9.35 -8.74 1.25
N ARG A 79 8.09 -9.12 1.46
CA ARG A 79 6.99 -8.70 0.57
C ARG A 79 6.61 -7.25 0.86
N ALA A 80 5.97 -6.61 -0.09
CA ALA A 80 5.35 -5.30 0.11
C ALA A 80 3.96 -5.31 -0.52
N SER A 81 2.92 -5.10 0.28
CA SER A 81 1.54 -4.94 -0.23
C SER A 81 1.14 -3.51 0.05
N ALA A 82 0.96 -2.70 -0.98
CA ALA A 82 0.64 -1.28 -0.80
C ALA A 82 -0.67 -1.13 -0.01
N HIS A 83 -0.65 -0.34 1.07
CA HIS A 83 -1.88 0.16 1.68
C HIS A 83 -2.45 1.26 0.77
N ALA A 84 -3.77 1.24 0.56
CA ALA A 84 -4.44 2.09 -0.41
C ALA A 84 -5.92 2.33 -0.06
N TYR A 85 -6.17 2.75 1.18
CA TYR A 85 -7.50 3.00 1.73
C TYR A 85 -8.16 4.31 1.22
N ASP A 86 -7.40 5.33 0.85
CA ASP A 86 -7.91 6.70 0.58
C ASP A 86 -8.71 6.89 -0.73
N GLY A 87 -9.01 5.82 -1.46
CA GLY A 87 -9.80 5.87 -2.70
C GLY A 87 -8.98 5.57 -3.96
N SER A 88 -9.53 5.88 -5.14
CA SER A 88 -8.93 5.42 -6.41
C SER A 88 -7.68 6.19 -6.83
N LEU A 89 -7.51 7.44 -6.38
CA LEU A 89 -6.31 8.20 -6.71
C LEU A 89 -5.06 7.66 -5.98
N SER A 90 -5.18 7.34 -4.69
CA SER A 90 -4.11 6.67 -3.92
C SER A 90 -3.73 5.33 -4.56
N ARG A 91 -4.72 4.48 -4.86
CA ARG A 91 -4.52 3.21 -5.59
C ARG A 91 -3.82 3.40 -6.93
N LEU A 92 -4.20 4.42 -7.71
CA LEU A 92 -3.59 4.69 -9.01
C LEU A 92 -2.09 5.03 -8.88
N TYR A 93 -1.72 5.87 -7.92
CA TYR A 93 -0.32 6.23 -7.70
C TYR A 93 0.50 5.06 -7.16
N ALA A 94 -0.08 4.23 -6.28
CA ALA A 94 0.56 2.99 -5.85
C ALA A 94 0.82 2.04 -7.03
N LEU A 95 -0.17 1.87 -7.94
CA LEU A 95 -0.04 1.08 -9.17
C LEU A 95 1.07 1.62 -10.09
N PHE A 96 1.12 2.94 -10.31
CA PHE A 96 2.18 3.56 -11.11
C PHE A 96 3.56 3.29 -10.53
N ALA A 97 3.74 3.49 -9.22
CA ALA A 97 5.03 3.26 -8.58
C ALA A 97 5.48 1.80 -8.73
N GLN A 98 4.56 0.86 -8.55
CA GLN A 98 4.85 -0.57 -8.69
C GLN A 98 5.19 -0.94 -10.14
N ALA A 99 4.46 -0.41 -11.11
CA ALA A 99 4.69 -0.67 -12.53
C ALA A 99 6.02 -0.12 -13.06
N CYS A 100 6.60 0.87 -12.38
CA CYS A 100 7.93 1.39 -12.68
C CYS A 100 9.07 0.52 -12.13
N LEU A 101 8.78 -0.58 -11.42
CA LEU A 101 9.79 -1.50 -10.90
C LEU A 101 9.90 -2.75 -11.79
N PRO A 102 11.09 -3.36 -11.90
CA PRO A 102 11.23 -4.67 -12.55
C PRO A 102 10.28 -5.71 -11.93
N PRO A 103 9.73 -6.66 -12.70
CA PRO A 103 8.94 -7.75 -12.13
C PRO A 103 9.70 -8.50 -11.04
N TRP A 104 9.12 -8.56 -9.84
CA TRP A 104 9.62 -9.32 -8.70
C TRP A 104 8.50 -9.52 -7.69
N SER A 105 8.36 -10.75 -7.18
CA SER A 105 7.50 -11.06 -6.05
C SER A 105 8.04 -12.27 -5.28
N LYS A 106 7.76 -12.29 -3.97
CA LYS A 106 7.92 -13.48 -3.13
C LYS A 106 6.62 -14.28 -2.97
N MET A 107 5.53 -13.85 -3.61
CA MET A 107 4.28 -14.59 -3.69
C MET A 107 4.34 -15.60 -4.84
N LYS A 108 3.91 -16.83 -4.55
CA LYS A 108 4.04 -17.95 -5.49
C LYS A 108 3.11 -17.72 -6.69
N ASN A 109 3.69 -17.75 -7.89
CA ASN A 109 3.02 -17.53 -9.18
C ASN A 109 2.69 -16.06 -9.52
N ASP A 110 3.12 -15.11 -8.70
CA ASP A 110 2.96 -13.68 -8.98
C ASP A 110 4.26 -13.06 -9.49
N HIS A 111 4.15 -12.09 -10.39
CA HIS A 111 5.29 -11.33 -10.90
C HIS A 111 5.49 -10.00 -10.18
N ILE A 112 4.48 -9.55 -9.44
CA ILE A 112 4.47 -8.30 -8.70
C ILE A 112 3.58 -8.51 -7.47
N GLU A 113 3.91 -7.88 -6.36
CA GLU A 113 3.11 -7.97 -5.14
C GLU A 113 1.72 -7.33 -5.33
N PRO A 114 0.71 -7.67 -4.52
CA PRO A 114 -0.61 -7.05 -4.61
C PRO A 114 -0.60 -5.60 -4.09
N ILE A 115 -1.67 -4.89 -4.45
CA ILE A 115 -2.05 -3.60 -3.87
C ILE A 115 -3.40 -3.82 -3.19
N GLU A 116 -3.58 -3.22 -2.02
CA GLU A 116 -4.85 -3.24 -1.32
C GLU A 116 -5.97 -2.70 -2.21
N TRP A 117 -7.11 -3.37 -2.16
CA TRP A 117 -8.32 -2.91 -2.81
C TRP A 117 -9.45 -2.83 -1.81
N ASP A 118 -9.58 -1.67 -1.16
CA ASP A 118 -10.68 -1.42 -0.24
C ASP A 118 -12.03 -1.56 -0.97
N VAL A 119 -12.95 -2.25 -0.29
CA VAL A 119 -14.33 -2.54 -0.73
C VAL A 119 -15.37 -1.86 0.14
N MET A 120 -14.93 -1.06 1.12
CA MET A 120 -15.81 -0.26 1.96
C MET A 120 -16.45 0.88 1.14
N GLU A 121 -17.54 1.42 1.67
CA GLU A 121 -18.19 2.59 1.06
C GLU A 121 -17.28 3.81 1.20
N ASN A 122 -16.60 4.16 0.11
CA ASN A 122 -15.77 5.36 0.00
C ASN A 122 -16.11 6.09 -1.32
N PRO A 123 -16.69 7.30 -1.28
CA PRO A 123 -17.04 8.04 -2.49
C PRO A 123 -15.83 8.40 -3.36
N PHE A 124 -14.63 8.47 -2.78
CA PHE A 124 -13.40 8.71 -3.53
C PHE A 124 -12.89 7.47 -4.29
N THR A 125 -13.53 6.31 -4.15
CA THR A 125 -13.30 5.15 -5.03
C THR A 125 -13.65 5.46 -6.48
N ASP A 126 -14.63 6.31 -6.74
CA ASP A 126 -15.05 6.67 -8.10
C ASP A 126 -14.44 8.00 -8.59
N LEU A 127 -13.45 8.54 -7.85
CA LEU A 127 -12.79 9.80 -8.20
C LEU A 127 -12.06 9.73 -9.55
N VAL A 128 -11.51 8.56 -9.89
CA VAL A 128 -10.98 8.24 -11.22
C VAL A 128 -11.49 6.88 -11.68
N SER A 129 -11.58 6.66 -13.00
CA SER A 129 -12.06 5.40 -13.58
C SER A 129 -11.02 4.29 -13.44
N LEU A 130 -10.99 3.63 -12.29
CA LEU A 130 -10.07 2.55 -11.96
C LEU A 130 -10.84 1.39 -11.29
N GLN A 131 -11.04 0.29 -12.00
CA GLN A 131 -11.72 -0.90 -11.49
C GLN A 131 -10.94 -2.17 -11.84
N PRO A 132 -10.87 -3.16 -10.94
CA PRO A 132 -10.18 -4.40 -11.22
C PRO A 132 -11.09 -5.31 -12.04
N SER A 133 -10.50 -6.12 -12.90
CA SER A 133 -11.20 -7.15 -13.66
C SER A 133 -10.45 -8.47 -13.50
N LYS A 134 -11.17 -9.52 -13.08
CA LYS A 134 -10.61 -10.86 -12.84
C LYS A 134 -9.36 -10.86 -11.94
N GLY A 135 -9.38 -10.05 -10.88
CA GLY A 135 -8.28 -9.94 -9.92
C GLY A 135 -7.07 -9.12 -10.39
N MET A 136 -7.17 -8.42 -11.53
CA MET A 136 -6.11 -7.57 -12.05
C MET A 136 -6.59 -6.13 -12.22
N ALA A 137 -5.75 -5.16 -11.87
CA ALA A 137 -5.96 -3.75 -12.17
C ALA A 137 -5.27 -3.37 -13.49
N HIS A 138 -5.94 -2.58 -14.32
CA HIS A 138 -5.37 -2.07 -15.56
C HIS A 138 -4.93 -0.62 -15.39
N ILE A 139 -3.68 -0.35 -15.76
CA ILE A 139 -3.13 1.00 -15.72
C ILE A 139 -3.70 1.82 -16.89
N PRO A 140 -4.30 3.00 -16.64
CA PRO A 140 -4.78 3.88 -17.70
C PRO A 140 -3.65 4.28 -18.66
N LYS A 141 -3.98 4.41 -19.95
CA LYS A 141 -3.02 4.84 -20.98
C LYS A 141 -3.08 6.35 -21.16
N GLY A 142 -1.96 6.95 -21.54
CA GLY A 142 -1.89 8.38 -21.88
C GLY A 142 -0.80 9.12 -21.12
N LYS A 143 -0.87 10.45 -21.12
CA LYS A 143 0.04 11.32 -20.36
C LYS A 143 -0.55 11.61 -18.97
N GLY A 144 0.31 11.82 -17.97
CA GLY A 144 -0.13 12.07 -16.60
C GLY A 144 -0.81 10.83 -16.00
N ILE A 145 -1.97 11.01 -15.37
CA ILE A 145 -2.73 9.91 -14.74
C ILE A 145 -3.52 9.06 -15.76
N GLY A 146 -3.56 9.45 -17.03
CA GLY A 146 -4.20 8.68 -18.12
C GLY A 146 -5.73 8.55 -18.02
N THR A 147 -6.37 9.33 -17.16
CA THR A 147 -7.80 9.38 -16.91
C THR A 147 -8.19 10.77 -16.41
N GLU A 148 -9.49 11.03 -16.29
CA GLU A 148 -10.02 12.31 -15.83
C GLU A 148 -10.50 12.20 -14.38
N ILE A 149 -10.35 13.30 -13.62
CA ILE A 149 -10.88 13.40 -12.26
C ILE A 149 -12.38 13.70 -12.34
N ASN A 150 -13.19 12.95 -11.61
CA ASN A 150 -14.61 13.23 -11.46
C ASN A 150 -14.82 14.48 -10.58
N MET A 151 -14.92 15.63 -11.24
CA MET A 151 -15.12 16.92 -10.56
C MET A 151 -16.48 17.04 -9.87
N GLU A 152 -17.49 16.23 -10.22
CA GLU A 152 -18.77 16.21 -9.50
C GLU A 152 -18.59 15.69 -8.08
N ILE A 153 -17.77 14.65 -7.90
CA ILE A 153 -17.41 14.13 -6.57
C ILE A 153 -16.61 15.18 -5.80
N VAL A 154 -15.60 15.77 -6.42
CA VAL A 154 -14.80 16.84 -5.78
C VAL A 154 -15.69 17.98 -5.31
N ASN A 155 -16.61 18.45 -6.14
CA ASN A 155 -17.50 19.56 -5.80
C ASN A 155 -18.53 19.17 -4.72
N ARG A 156 -19.03 17.93 -4.72
CA ARG A 156 -19.98 17.44 -3.74
C ARG A 156 -19.40 17.30 -2.34
N TYR A 157 -18.15 16.83 -2.23
CA TYR A 157 -17.46 16.58 -0.96
C TYR A 157 -16.46 17.68 -0.59
N LYS A 158 -16.48 18.81 -1.30
CA LYS A 158 -15.62 19.94 -1.01
C LYS A 158 -15.91 20.47 0.39
N TRP A 159 -14.91 20.39 1.27
CA TRP A 159 -14.99 21.04 2.58
C TRP A 159 -15.04 22.56 2.41
N ASP A 160 -15.95 23.21 3.12
CA ASP A 160 -16.19 24.65 3.07
C ASP A 160 -15.25 25.45 3.99
N GLY A 161 -14.38 24.77 4.74
CA GLY A 161 -13.46 25.39 5.69
C GLY A 161 -14.08 25.65 7.07
N SER A 162 -15.33 25.23 7.29
CA SER A 162 -15.97 25.29 8.61
C SER A 162 -15.29 24.31 9.58
N ALA A 163 -14.99 24.74 10.81
CA ALA A 163 -14.30 23.90 11.78
C ALA A 163 -15.11 22.62 12.08
N TYR A 164 -14.41 21.48 12.14
CA TYR A 164 -14.93 20.17 12.54
C TYR A 164 -15.43 20.16 13.99
#